data_AF-A0A147JC55-F1
#
_entry.id   AF-A0A147JC55-F1
#
_cell.length_a   1.000
_cell.length_b   1.000
_cell.length_c   1.000
_cell.angle_alpha   90.00
_cell.angle_beta   90.00
_cell.angle_gamma   90.00
#
_symmetry.space_group_name_H-M   'P 1'
#
loop_
_entity.id
_entity.type
_entity.pdbx_description
1 polymer ?
#
loop_
_entity_poly.entity_id
_entity_poly.type
_entity_poly.pdbx_seq_one_letter_code
_entity_poly.pdbx_strand_id
1 'polypeptide(L)'
;MAVLDRLPAGNRKRTDPVFGVAGAARSNMAMAMLLRRMGHGDITTHGFRSTFRDWAGDRTDFPREIIEQALAHTIQNKAERAYRRGTAVDRRRILMENWSHYLI
;
A
#
# COMPACT_ATOMS: atom_id res chain seq x y z
N MET A 1 3.15 15.95 5.22
CA MET A 1 3.15 15.46 6.61
C MET A 1 2.49 14.10 6.64
N ALA A 2 3.23 13.04 6.95
CA ALA A 2 2.71 11.67 6.88
C ALA A 2 1.91 11.34 8.16
N VAL A 3 0.84 10.55 8.03
CA VAL A 3 0.03 10.07 9.17
C VAL A 3 0.87 9.35 10.25
N LEU A 4 2.07 8.88 9.87
CA LEU A 4 3.03 8.19 10.72
C LEU A 4 3.69 9.10 11.76
N ASP A 5 3.88 10.39 11.46
CA ASP A 5 4.50 11.36 12.38
C ASP A 5 3.60 11.64 13.60
N ARG A 6 2.30 11.30 13.50
CA ARG A 6 1.30 11.44 14.56
C ARG A 6 1.11 10.16 15.36
N LEU A 7 1.83 9.08 15.05
CA LEU A 7 1.76 7.86 15.84
C LEU A 7 2.43 8.11 17.20
N PRO A 8 1.80 7.73 18.32
CA PRO A 8 2.40 7.94 19.63
C PRO A 8 3.75 7.23 19.71
N ALA A 9 4.78 7.97 20.14
CA ALA A 9 6.13 7.47 20.39
C ALA A 9 6.16 6.61 21.66
N GLY A 10 5.40 5.51 21.66
CA GLY A 10 5.46 4.49 22.70
C GLY A 10 6.55 3.45 22.39
N ASN A 11 6.85 2.60 23.38
CA ASN A 11 7.77 1.46 23.26
C ASN A 11 7.17 0.39 22.33
N ARG A 12 7.18 0.67 21.03
CA ARG A 12 6.55 -0.13 19.99
C ARG A 12 7.53 -1.17 19.46
N LYS A 13 7.15 -2.44 19.49
CA LYS A 13 7.94 -3.51 18.88
C LYS A 13 7.79 -3.45 17.37
N ARG A 14 8.81 -3.91 16.64
CA ARG A 14 8.80 -3.99 15.17
C ARG A 14 7.61 -4.78 14.61
N THR A 15 7.03 -5.67 15.41
CA THR A 15 5.90 -6.53 15.06
C THR A 15 4.54 -5.90 15.33
N ASP A 16 4.47 -4.73 15.98
CA ASP A 16 3.19 -4.16 16.41
C ASP A 16 2.40 -3.60 15.22
N PRO A 17 1.11 -3.95 15.07
CA PRO A 17 0.31 -3.58 13.90
C PRO A 17 0.05 -2.08 13.83
N VAL A 18 0.48 -1.40 12.74
CA VAL A 18 0.34 0.06 12.56
C VAL A 18 -1.11 0.51 12.78
N PHE A 19 -2.06 -0.23 12.20
CA PHE A 19 -3.50 -0.04 12.39
C PHE A 19 -4.06 -1.13 13.32
N GLY A 20 -3.73 -1.03 14.60
CA GLY A 20 -4.16 -1.97 15.64
C GLY A 20 -5.15 -1.37 16.64
N VAL A 21 -5.94 -2.24 17.26
CA VAL A 21 -6.78 -1.91 18.43
C VAL A 21 -6.43 -2.93 19.52
N ALA A 22 -6.08 -2.44 20.72
CA ALA A 22 -5.67 -3.28 21.85
C ALA A 22 -4.57 -4.33 21.50
N GLY A 23 -3.61 -3.95 20.66
CA GLY A 23 -2.49 -4.82 20.24
C GLY A 23 -2.80 -5.80 19.11
N ALA A 24 -4.06 -5.93 18.67
CA ALA A 24 -4.45 -6.78 17.56
C ALA A 24 -4.59 -5.99 16.25
N ALA A 25 -4.25 -6.60 15.11
CA ALA A 25 -4.46 -6.02 13.79
C ALA A 25 -5.95 -5.84 13.49
N ARG A 26 -6.31 -4.75 12.80
CA ARG A 26 -7.68 -4.52 12.33
C ARG A 26 -8.09 -5.57 11.29
N SER A 27 -9.34 -6.04 11.38
CA SER A 27 -9.91 -6.94 10.37
C SER A 27 -10.16 -6.20 9.05
N ASN A 28 -10.19 -6.93 7.95
CA ASN A 28 -10.58 -6.39 6.64
C ASN A 28 -11.97 -5.72 6.67
N MET A 29 -12.89 -6.27 7.46
CA MET A 29 -14.25 -5.74 7.64
C MET A 29 -14.23 -4.32 8.24
N ALA A 30 -13.23 -3.98 9.06
CA ALA A 30 -13.13 -2.65 9.64
C ALA A 30 -13.00 -1.55 8.58
N MET A 31 -12.30 -1.82 7.47
CA MET A 31 -12.15 -0.86 6.38
C MET A 31 -13.45 -0.74 5.56
N ALA A 32 -14.08 -1.87 5.23
CA ALA A 32 -15.37 -1.86 4.53
C ALA A 32 -16.45 -1.11 5.31
N MET A 33 -16.53 -1.34 6.63
CA MET A 33 -17.49 -0.65 7.49
C MET A 33 -17.20 0.85 7.62
N LEU A 34 -15.93 1.27 7.59
CA LEU A 34 -15.57 2.68 7.56
C LEU A 34 -16.09 3.35 6.29
N LEU A 35 -15.83 2.77 5.12
CA LEU A 35 -16.30 3.31 3.83
C LEU A 35 -17.83 3.42 3.79
N ARG A 36 -18.54 2.39 4.28
CA ARG A 36 -20.00 2.42 4.42
C ARG A 36 -20.47 3.57 5.32
N ARG A 37 -19.83 3.80 6.47
CA ARG A 37 -20.17 4.91 7.38
C ARG A 37 -19.89 6.28 6.77
N MET A 38 -18.94 6.37 5.84
CA MET A 38 -18.65 7.58 5.08
C MET A 38 -19.61 7.79 3.89
N GLY A 39 -20.57 6.89 3.65
CA GLY A 39 -21.49 6.96 2.51
C GLY A 39 -20.97 6.33 1.22
N HIS A 40 -19.80 5.67 1.24
CA HIS A 40 -19.14 5.05 0.09
C HIS A 40 -19.26 3.53 0.13
N GLY A 41 -20.48 3.01 0.22
CA GLY A 41 -20.73 1.56 0.31
C GLY A 41 -20.38 0.76 -0.95
N ASP A 42 -20.21 1.45 -2.06
CA ASP A 42 -19.82 0.96 -3.39
C ASP A 42 -18.30 0.84 -3.57
N ILE A 43 -17.52 1.55 -2.74
CA ILE A 43 -16.05 1.52 -2.81
C ILE A 43 -15.52 0.32 -2.02
N THR A 44 -14.52 -0.36 -2.59
CA THR A 44 -13.86 -1.51 -1.96
C THR A 44 -12.36 -1.29 -1.79
N THR A 45 -11.75 -2.02 -0.85
CA THR A 45 -10.29 -2.06 -0.68
C THR A 45 -9.56 -2.59 -1.92
N HIS A 46 -10.22 -3.45 -2.71
CA HIS A 46 -9.71 -3.89 -3.99
C HIS A 46 -9.81 -2.78 -5.05
N GLY A 47 -10.89 -2.00 -5.05
CA GLY A 47 -11.06 -0.84 -5.94
C GLY A 47 -9.93 0.18 -5.80
N PHE A 48 -9.47 0.44 -4.57
CA PHE A 48 -8.29 1.28 -4.34
C PHE A 48 -7.01 0.72 -4.99
N ARG A 49 -6.80 -0.60 -4.93
CA ARG A 49 -5.64 -1.24 -5.57
C ARG A 49 -5.73 -1.17 -7.09
N SER A 50 -6.90 -1.42 -7.67
CA SER A 50 -7.14 -1.29 -9.11
C SER A 50 -6.88 0.14 -9.58
N THR A 51 -7.43 1.14 -8.88
CA THR A 51 -7.22 2.55 -9.20
C THR A 51 -5.74 2.93 -9.19
N PHE A 52 -4.99 2.48 -8.19
CA PHE A 52 -3.54 2.67 -8.16
C PHE A 52 -2.83 1.98 -9.33
N ARG A 53 -3.23 0.73 -9.65
CA ARG A 53 -2.60 -0.06 -10.72
C ARG A 53 -2.78 0.59 -12.09
N ASP A 54 -3.99 1.08 -12.36
CA ASP A 54 -4.36 1.72 -13.62
C ASP A 54 -3.61 3.06 -13.74
N TRP A 55 -3.70 3.91 -12.72
CA TRP A 55 -2.95 5.17 -12.70
C TRP A 55 -1.44 4.96 -12.91
N ALA A 56 -0.83 4.03 -12.16
CA ALA A 56 0.61 3.81 -12.26
C ALA A 56 1.00 3.26 -13.64
N GLY A 57 0.15 2.44 -14.27
CA GLY A 57 0.40 1.90 -15.61
C GLY A 57 0.21 2.92 -16.72
N ASP A 58 -0.79 3.80 -16.58
CA ASP A 58 -1.25 4.66 -17.68
C ASP A 58 -0.63 6.07 -17.62
N ARG A 59 -0.16 6.50 -16.45
CA ARG A 59 0.25 7.89 -16.20
C ARG A 59 1.68 8.04 -15.72
N THR A 60 2.45 6.97 -15.66
CA THR A 60 3.84 7.00 -15.20
C THR A 60 4.73 6.07 -16.01
N ASP A 61 6.02 6.34 -16.01
CA ASP A 61 7.03 5.49 -16.65
C ASP A 61 7.63 4.44 -15.69
N PHE A 62 6.97 4.17 -14.56
CA PHE A 62 7.49 3.17 -13.63
C PHE A 62 7.39 1.76 -14.24
N PRO A 63 8.47 0.95 -14.16
CA PRO A 63 8.42 -0.42 -14.64
C PRO A 63 7.32 -1.22 -13.95
N ARG A 64 6.64 -2.09 -14.71
CA ARG A 64 5.53 -2.92 -14.20
C ARG A 64 5.92 -3.65 -12.93
N GLU A 65 7.13 -4.19 -12.85
CA GLU A 65 7.62 -4.88 -11.67
C GLU A 65 7.60 -4.03 -10.40
N ILE A 66 7.92 -2.73 -10.49
CA ILE A 66 7.95 -1.83 -9.34
C ILE A 66 6.52 -1.56 -8.87
N ILE A 67 5.59 -1.40 -9.83
CA ILE A 67 4.16 -1.22 -9.56
C ILE A 67 3.59 -2.46 -8.86
N GLU A 68 3.85 -3.66 -9.39
CA GLU A 68 3.38 -4.92 -8.78
C GLU A 68 4.01 -5.15 -7.40
N GLN A 69 5.29 -4.81 -7.21
CA GLN A 69 5.96 -4.88 -5.90
C GLN A 69 5.40 -3.86 -4.89
N ALA A 70 4.93 -2.70 -5.33
CA ALA A 70 4.23 -1.74 -4.46
C ALA A 70 2.86 -2.29 -4.00
N LEU A 71 2.21 -3.11 -4.83
CA LEU A 71 0.97 -3.82 -4.49
C LEU A 71 1.21 -5.08 -3.63
N ALA A 72 2.46 -5.39 -3.30
CA ALA A 72 2.88 -6.63 -2.65
C ALA A 72 2.52 -7.90 -3.44
N HIS A 73 2.38 -7.78 -4.76
CA HIS A 73 2.20 -8.93 -5.63
C HIS A 73 3.52 -9.69 -5.80
N THR A 74 3.43 -11.02 -5.84
CA THR A 74 4.59 -11.87 -6.09
C THR A 74 4.83 -11.98 -7.59
N ILE A 75 6.07 -11.78 -8.03
CA ILE A 75 6.46 -12.00 -9.43
C ILE A 75 6.27 -13.49 -9.76
N GLN A 76 5.47 -13.79 -10.77
CA GLN A 76 5.10 -15.16 -11.13
C GLN A 76 6.31 -15.99 -11.59
N ASN A 77 7.27 -15.38 -12.29
CA ASN A 77 8.45 -16.07 -12.83
C ASN A 77 9.45 -16.45 -11.72
N LYS A 78 9.69 -17.77 -11.55
CA LYS A 78 10.63 -18.31 -10.56
C LYS A 78 12.10 -17.94 -10.88
N ALA A 79 12.47 -17.89 -12.16
CA ALA A 79 13.83 -17.53 -12.58
C ALA A 79 14.13 -16.06 -12.30
N GLU A 80 13.20 -15.16 -12.63
CA GLU A 80 13.33 -13.72 -12.37
C GLU A 80 13.38 -13.41 -10.86
N ARG A 81 12.63 -14.17 -10.04
CA ARG A 81 12.72 -14.10 -8.57
C ARG A 81 14.10 -14.44 -8.02
N ALA A 82 14.79 -15.44 -8.60
CA ALA A 82 16.10 -15.85 -8.13
C ALA A 82 17.19 -14.79 -8.35
N TYR A 83 17.08 -14.01 -9.44
CA TYR A 83 18.03 -12.94 -9.74
C TYR A 83 17.70 -11.61 -9.04
N ARG A 84 16.44 -11.38 -8.65
CA ARG A 84 16.04 -10.17 -7.89
C ARG A 84 16.30 -10.33 -6.39
N ARG A 85 17.51 -10.00 -5.97
CA ARG A 85 17.91 -9.94 -4.55
C ARG A 85 17.35 -8.73 -3.79
N GLY A 86 16.93 -7.67 -4.49
CA GLY A 86 16.45 -6.42 -3.90
C GLY A 86 14.93 -6.23 -4.00
N THR A 87 14.34 -5.62 -2.98
CA THR A 87 12.91 -5.27 -2.91
C THR A 87 12.59 -3.88 -3.48
N ALA A 88 13.58 -3.23 -4.12
CA ALA A 88 13.49 -1.92 -4.77
C ALA A 88 12.77 -0.84 -3.93
N VAL A 89 13.01 -0.82 -2.61
CA VAL A 89 12.32 0.05 -1.65
C VAL A 89 12.40 1.52 -2.05
N ASP A 90 13.56 2.01 -2.48
CA ASP A 90 13.70 3.43 -2.83
C ASP A 90 12.90 3.81 -4.08
N ARG A 91 12.89 2.95 -5.11
CA ARG A 91 12.04 3.18 -6.29
C ARG A 91 10.56 3.14 -5.94
N ARG A 92 10.15 2.22 -5.05
CA ARG A 92 8.77 2.17 -4.55
C ARG A 92 8.42 3.41 -3.74
N ARG A 93 9.36 3.97 -2.97
CA ARG A 93 9.16 5.22 -2.23
C ARG A 93 8.82 6.37 -3.18
N ILE A 94 9.60 6.54 -4.25
CA ILE A 94 9.35 7.59 -5.26
C ILE A 94 7.98 7.38 -5.94
N LEU A 95 7.64 6.13 -6.30
CA LEU A 95 6.32 5.81 -6.85
C LEU A 95 5.17 6.18 -5.90
N MET A 96 5.29 5.86 -4.61
CA MET A 96 4.29 6.22 -3.60
C MET A 96 4.20 7.73 -3.36
N GLU A 97 5.32 8.45 -3.47
CA GLU A 97 5.35 9.92 -3.39
C GLU A 97 4.61 10.56 -4.57
N ASN A 98 4.89 10.12 -5.80
CA ASN A 98 4.16 10.56 -6.99
C ASN A 98 2.66 10.26 -6.88
N TRP A 99 2.30 9.08 -6.36
CA TRP A 99 0.90 8.74 -6.11
C TRP A 99 0.25 9.69 -5.12
N SER A 100 0.96 10.03 -4.04
CA SER A 100 0.44 10.96 -3.03
C SER A 100 0.22 12.37 -3.60
N HIS A 101 1.09 12.83 -4.50
CA HIS A 101 0.93 14.11 -5.20
C HIS A 101 -0.21 14.10 -6.22
N TYR A 102 -0.57 12.94 -6.77
CA TYR A 102 -1.71 12.84 -7.69
C TYR A 102 -3.07 12.88 -6.98
N LEU A 103 -3.13 12.39 -5.74
CA LEU A 103 -4.37 12.29 -4.95
C LEU A 103 -4.77 13.59 -4.23
N ILE A 104 -3.84 14.55 -4.11
CA ILE A 104 -4.01 15.84 -3.41
C ILE A 104 -4.12 16.95 -4.45
#